data_AF-A0AAV5U8X0-F1
#
_entry.id   AF-A0AAV5U8X0-F1
#
_cell.length_a   1.000
_cell.length_b   1.000
_cell.length_c   1.000
_cell.angle_alpha   90.00
_cell.angle_beta   90.00
_cell.angle_gamma   90.00
#
_symmetry.space_group_name_H-M   'P 1'
#
loop_
_entity.id
_entity.type
_entity.pdbx_description
1 polymer ?
#
loop_
_entity_poly.entity_id
_entity_poly.type
_entity_poly.pdbx_seq_one_letter_code
_entity_poly.pdbx_strand_id
1 'polypeptide(L)'
;MAVVIPAANRTRDEWDEIPDEELEETLMERLEGLAEAVPESLRNAVTTTASCANTFVWGTLSFTRSAVWVVATTSLVMFLPYIIEKERSDLEKTQMAQQRQMLLGPAASQMQKK
;
A
#
# COMPACT_ATOMS: atom_id res chain seq x y z
N MET A 1 -21.89 2.34 -62.02
CA MET A 1 -21.16 1.05 -61.96
C MET A 1 -21.48 0.46 -60.59
N ALA A 2 -22.39 -0.52 -60.51
CA ALA A 2 -22.82 -1.10 -59.24
C ALA A 2 -21.79 -2.15 -58.80
N VAL A 3 -21.26 -2.01 -57.59
CA VAL A 3 -20.42 -3.03 -56.97
C VAL A 3 -21.34 -4.16 -56.51
N VAL A 4 -21.31 -5.28 -57.25
CA VAL A 4 -21.93 -6.53 -56.83
C VAL A 4 -21.04 -7.12 -55.74
N ILE A 5 -21.51 -7.11 -54.50
CA ILE A 5 -20.87 -7.83 -53.41
C ILE A 5 -21.21 -9.31 -53.60
N PRO A 6 -20.23 -10.21 -53.80
CA PRO A 6 -20.50 -11.63 -53.85
C PRO A 6 -21.04 -12.06 -52.49
N ALA A 7 -22.20 -12.71 -52.46
CA ALA A 7 -22.73 -13.31 -51.24
C ALA A 7 -21.69 -14.28 -50.70
N ALA A 8 -21.09 -13.94 -49.56
CA ALA A 8 -20.19 -14.82 -48.84
C ALA A 8 -20.98 -16.10 -48.52
N ASN A 9 -20.54 -17.23 -49.07
CA ASN A 9 -21.04 -18.54 -48.68
C ASN A 9 -20.58 -18.80 -47.25
N ARG A 10 -21.33 -18.29 -46.26
CA ARG A 10 -21.15 -18.62 -44.85
C ARG A 10 -21.48 -20.11 -44.73
N THR A 11 -20.45 -20.94 -44.63
CA THR A 11 -20.65 -22.33 -44.22
C THR A 11 -21.40 -22.27 -42.90
N ARG A 12 -22.60 -22.83 -42.86
CA ARG A 12 -23.31 -23.03 -41.60
C ARG A 12 -22.42 -23.96 -40.79
N ASP A 13 -22.01 -23.51 -39.62
CA ASP A 13 -21.16 -24.33 -38.77
C ASP A 13 -22.05 -25.39 -38.12
N GLU A 14 -21.49 -26.56 -37.79
CA GLU A 14 -22.28 -27.68 -37.21
C GLU A 14 -23.01 -27.28 -35.92
N TRP A 15 -22.56 -26.20 -35.27
CA TRP A 15 -23.16 -25.57 -34.10
C TRP A 15 -24.48 -24.83 -34.40
N ASP A 16 -24.70 -24.37 -35.64
CA ASP A 16 -25.93 -23.67 -36.06
C ASP A 16 -27.13 -24.63 -36.27
N GLU A 17 -26.89 -25.95 -36.28
CA GLU A 17 -27.93 -26.98 -36.44
C GLU A 17 -28.42 -27.53 -35.10
N ILE A 18 -27.67 -27.28 -34.02
CA ILE A 18 -28.02 -27.69 -32.66
C ILE A 18 -29.05 -26.68 -32.13
N PRO A 19 -30.21 -27.13 -31.62
CA PRO A 19 -31.18 -26.22 -31.01
C PRO A 19 -30.58 -25.55 -29.77
N ASP A 20 -30.81 -24.25 -29.60
CA ASP A 20 -30.25 -23.44 -28.49
C ASP A 20 -30.53 -24.05 -27.10
N GLU A 21 -31.62 -24.82 -26.95
CA GLU A 21 -31.99 -25.52 -25.71
C GLU A 21 -31.02 -26.65 -25.32
N GLU A 22 -30.26 -27.20 -26.28
CA GLU A 22 -29.22 -28.23 -26.07
C GLU A 22 -27.83 -27.62 -25.89
N LEU A 23 -27.66 -26.30 -26.08
CA LEU A 23 -26.38 -25.63 -25.92
C LEU A 23 -26.14 -25.29 -24.43
N GLU A 24 -25.26 -26.04 -23.77
CA GLU A 24 -24.85 -25.74 -22.40
C GLU A 24 -23.83 -24.59 -22.38
N GLU A 25 -24.31 -23.35 -22.24
CA GLU A 25 -23.43 -22.19 -22.08
C GLU A 25 -22.68 -22.24 -20.73
N THR A 26 -21.36 -22.20 -20.78
CA THR A 26 -20.52 -22.04 -19.59
C THR A 26 -20.62 -20.61 -19.05
N LEU A 27 -20.35 -20.43 -17.75
CA LEU A 27 -20.26 -19.09 -17.15
C LEU A 27 -19.20 -18.21 -17.84
N MET A 28 -18.18 -18.83 -18.45
CA MET A 28 -17.12 -18.14 -19.17
C MET A 28 -17.60 -17.61 -20.52
N GLU A 29 -18.37 -18.39 -21.29
CA GLU A 29 -19.00 -17.94 -22.54
C GLU A 29 -19.99 -16.78 -22.28
N ARG A 30 -20.71 -16.82 -21.17
CA ARG A 30 -21.57 -15.69 -20.75
C ARG A 30 -20.79 -14.44 -20.39
N LEU A 31 -19.68 -14.59 -19.67
CA LEU A 31 -18.78 -13.47 -19.34
C LEU A 31 -18.12 -12.91 -20.59
N GLU A 32 -17.76 -13.77 -21.54
CA GLU A 32 -17.18 -13.39 -22.83
C GLU A 32 -18.21 -12.64 -23.69
N GLY A 33 -19.43 -13.16 -23.82
CA GLY A 33 -20.52 -12.47 -24.53
C GLY A 33 -20.91 -11.14 -23.87
N LEU A 34 -20.92 -11.08 -22.53
CA LEU A 34 -21.14 -9.84 -21.81
C LEU A 34 -19.98 -8.86 -22.03
N ALA A 35 -18.73 -9.33 -22.05
CA ALA A 35 -17.59 -8.51 -22.40
C ALA A 35 -17.71 -7.98 -23.83
N GLU A 36 -18.10 -8.82 -24.81
CA GLU A 36 -18.32 -8.48 -26.24
C GLU A 36 -19.28 -7.29 -26.40
N ALA A 37 -20.35 -7.25 -25.58
CA ALA A 37 -21.31 -6.16 -25.58
C ALA A 37 -20.81 -4.85 -24.93
N VAL A 38 -19.64 -4.85 -24.27
CA VAL A 38 -19.06 -3.66 -23.61
C VAL A 38 -18.27 -2.82 -24.61
N PRO A 39 -18.52 -1.49 -24.70
CA PRO A 39 -17.84 -0.62 -25.64
C PRO A 39 -16.34 -0.48 -25.31
N GLU A 40 -15.52 -0.30 -26.37
CA GLU A 40 -14.05 -0.20 -26.26
C GLU A 40 -13.58 0.91 -25.31
N SER A 41 -14.35 2.00 -25.20
CA SER A 41 -14.04 3.11 -24.30
C SER A 41 -14.04 2.69 -22.82
N LEU A 42 -14.97 1.83 -22.42
CA LEU A 42 -15.02 1.27 -21.06
C LEU A 42 -13.85 0.31 -20.82
N ARG A 43 -13.55 -0.55 -21.80
CA ARG A 43 -12.41 -1.49 -21.70
C ARG A 43 -11.09 -0.72 -21.53
N ASN A 44 -10.85 0.30 -22.36
CA ASN A 44 -9.66 1.14 -22.28
C ASN A 44 -9.57 1.96 -20.99
N ALA A 45 -10.70 2.45 -20.48
CA ALA A 45 -10.74 3.16 -19.20
C ALA A 45 -10.39 2.23 -18.03
N VAL A 46 -10.91 1.00 -18.02
CA VAL A 46 -10.62 0.00 -16.99
C VAL A 46 -9.15 -0.42 -17.06
N THR A 47 -8.62 -0.73 -18.23
CA THR A 47 -7.21 -1.12 -18.38
C THR A 47 -6.26 0.03 -17.98
N THR A 48 -6.54 1.26 -18.40
CA THR A 48 -5.76 2.45 -18.02
C THR A 48 -5.81 2.68 -16.51
N THR A 49 -6.99 2.55 -15.90
CA THR A 49 -7.16 2.72 -14.45
C THR A 49 -6.44 1.61 -13.68
N ALA A 50 -6.53 0.36 -14.14
CA ALA A 50 -5.84 -0.77 -13.54
C ALA A 50 -4.31 -0.63 -13.64
N SER A 51 -3.79 -0.24 -14.82
CA SER A 51 -2.37 0.04 -15.01
C SER A 51 -1.90 1.21 -14.15
N CYS A 52 -2.67 2.30 -14.10
CA CYS A 52 -2.38 3.46 -13.25
C CYS A 52 -2.34 3.08 -11.78
N ALA A 53 -3.34 2.33 -11.29
CA ALA A 53 -3.39 1.85 -9.92
C ALA A 53 -2.18 0.96 -9.61
N ASN A 54 -1.82 0.04 -10.51
CA ASN A 54 -0.65 -0.81 -10.33
C ASN A 54 0.63 0.03 -10.22
N THR A 55 0.89 0.92 -11.18
CA THR A 55 2.06 1.81 -11.14
C THR A 55 2.07 2.71 -9.91
N PHE A 56 0.91 3.20 -9.49
CA PHE A 56 0.78 4.05 -8.30
C PHE A 56 1.11 3.28 -7.01
N VAL A 57 0.64 2.05 -6.87
CA VAL A 57 0.94 1.20 -5.71
C VAL A 57 2.44 0.93 -5.63
N TRP A 58 3.06 0.47 -6.72
CA TRP A 58 4.50 0.22 -6.75
C TRP A 58 5.34 1.50 -6.54
N GLY A 59 4.91 2.60 -7.15
CA GLY A 59 5.54 3.92 -6.98
C GLY A 59 5.46 4.43 -5.54
N THR A 60 4.30 4.34 -4.91
CA THR A 60 4.08 4.80 -3.53
C THR A 60 4.86 3.95 -2.54
N LEU A 61 4.87 2.62 -2.73
CA LEU A 61 5.64 1.72 -1.87
C LEU A 61 7.15 1.95 -1.99
N SER A 62 7.67 2.11 -3.21
CA SER A 62 9.09 2.39 -3.43
C SER A 62 9.52 3.76 -2.90
N PHE A 63 8.69 4.78 -3.08
CA PHE A 63 8.89 6.11 -2.50
C PHE A 63 8.89 6.06 -0.97
N THR A 64 7.88 5.43 -0.37
CA THR A 64 7.75 5.30 1.09
C THR A 64 8.95 4.58 1.68
N ARG A 65 9.43 3.50 1.05
CA ARG A 65 10.62 2.78 1.51
C ARG A 65 11.85 3.68 1.56
N SER A 66 12.07 4.47 0.52
CA SER A 66 13.20 5.41 0.44
C SER A 66 13.05 6.55 1.45
N ALA A 67 11.86 7.12 1.58
CA ALA A 67 11.56 8.16 2.56
C ALA A 67 11.76 7.66 3.99
N VAL A 68 11.24 6.48 4.32
CA VAL A 68 11.43 5.83 5.63
C VAL A 68 12.91 5.60 5.90
N TRP A 69 13.69 5.15 4.92
CA TRP A 69 15.13 4.95 5.09
C TRP A 69 15.86 6.26 5.39
N VAL A 70 15.57 7.31 4.63
CA VAL A 70 16.18 8.64 4.83
C VAL A 70 15.76 9.24 6.17
N VAL A 71 14.47 9.15 6.54
CA VAL A 71 13.98 9.65 7.83
C VAL A 71 14.60 8.86 8.98
N ALA A 72 14.64 7.53 8.89
CA ALA A 72 15.22 6.68 9.92
C ALA A 72 16.71 6.98 10.12
N THR A 73 17.48 7.09 9.04
CA THR A 73 18.92 7.40 9.11
C THR A 73 19.17 8.81 9.63
N THR A 74 18.42 9.80 9.15
CA THR A 74 18.53 11.19 9.60
C THR A 74 18.19 11.32 11.09
N SER A 75 17.08 10.70 11.50
CA SER A 75 16.62 10.61 12.89
C SER A 75 17.72 10.01 13.77
N LEU A 76 18.29 8.86 13.38
CA LEU A 76 19.33 8.20 14.15
C LEU A 76 20.58 9.08 14.33
N VAL A 77 21.05 9.72 13.26
CA VAL A 77 22.24 10.60 13.30
C VAL A 77 22.01 11.80 14.21
N MET A 78 20.81 12.38 14.22
CA MET A 78 20.48 13.51 15.10
C MET A 78 20.23 13.11 16.56
N PHE A 79 19.53 12.00 16.80
CA PHE A 79 19.15 11.59 18.15
C PHE A 79 20.32 11.02 18.94
N LEU A 80 21.31 10.42 18.29
CA LEU A 80 22.47 9.85 18.96
C LEU A 80 23.23 10.88 19.84
N PRO A 81 23.69 12.05 19.32
CA PRO A 81 24.33 13.06 20.16
C PRO A 81 23.35 13.68 21.18
N TYR A 82 22.08 13.87 20.80
CA TYR A 82 21.06 14.47 21.67
C TYR A 82 20.79 13.63 22.93
N ILE A 83 20.70 12.30 22.80
CA ILE A 83 20.46 11.40 23.94
C ILE A 83 21.65 11.41 24.88
N ILE A 84 22.88 11.36 24.38
CA ILE A 84 24.09 11.35 25.21
C ILE A 84 24.17 12.64 26.06
N GLU A 85 23.86 13.79 25.46
CA GLU A 85 23.86 15.06 26.19
C GLU A 85 22.76 15.12 27.25
N LYS A 86 21.59 14.54 26.95
CA LYS A 86 20.49 14.38 27.92
C LYS A 86 20.86 13.47 29.09
N GLU A 87 21.45 12.30 28.82
CA GLU A 87 21.85 11.34 29.85
C GLU A 87 22.93 11.91 30.77
N ARG A 88 23.91 12.63 30.21
CA ARG A 88 24.94 13.31 31.01
C ARG A 88 24.33 14.30 32.00
N SER A 89 23.37 15.11 31.56
CA SER A 89 22.67 16.07 32.43
C SER A 89 21.89 15.39 33.56
N ASP A 90 21.31 14.21 33.31
CA ASP A 90 20.55 13.47 34.33
C ASP A 90 21.45 12.77 35.35
N LEU A 91 22.61 12.27 34.91
CA LEU A 91 23.61 11.67 35.80
C LEU A 91 24.15 12.70 36.80
N GLU A 92 24.42 13.93 36.38
CA GLU A 92 24.87 14.99 37.27
C GLU A 92 23.82 15.33 38.33
N LYS A 93 22.54 15.43 37.93
CA LYS A 93 21.43 15.71 38.85
C LYS A 93 21.23 14.58 39.86
N THR A 94 21.32 13.33 39.43
CA THR A 94 21.17 12.17 40.33
C THR A 94 22.35 12.05 41.30
N GLN A 95 23.57 12.32 40.87
CA GLN A 95 24.72 12.36 41.77
C GLN A 95 24.59 13.48 42.81
N MET A 96 24.17 14.68 42.40
CA MET A 96 23.93 15.79 43.34
C MET A 96 22.80 15.47 44.32
N ALA A 97 21.74 14.80 43.87
CA ALA A 97 20.65 14.35 44.74
C ALA A 97 21.11 13.27 45.72
N GLN A 98 21.91 12.30 45.27
CA GLN A 98 22.50 11.27 46.13
C GLN A 98 23.47 11.87 47.15
N GLN A 99 24.31 12.81 46.74
CA GLN A 99 25.22 13.50 47.65
C GLN A 99 24.45 14.29 48.71
N ARG A 100 23.36 14.97 48.35
CA ARG A 100 22.45 15.62 49.33
C ARG A 100 21.81 14.61 50.28
N GLN A 101 21.40 13.44 49.80
CA GLN A 101 20.83 12.39 50.65
C GLN A 101 21.87 11.73 51.58
N MET A 102 23.11 11.54 51.11
CA MET A 102 24.22 11.07 51.96
C MET A 102 24.64 12.11 53.00
N LEU A 103 24.68 13.39 52.65
CA LEU A 103 25.06 14.47 53.58
C LEU A 103 23.98 14.77 54.63
N LEU A 104 22.70 14.62 54.27
CA LEU A 104 21.57 14.89 55.18
C LEU A 104 21.09 13.64 55.94
N GLY A 105 21.52 12.44 55.51
CA GLY A 105 21.13 11.16 56.09
C GLY A 105 19.61 10.92 56.13
N PRO A 106 19.16 9.69 56.44
CA PRO A 106 17.73 9.39 56.67
C PRO A 106 17.09 10.20 57.82
N ALA A 107 17.88 10.91 58.63
CA ALA A 107 17.40 11.66 59.79
C ALA A 107 16.71 12.99 59.43
N ALA A 108 17.16 13.70 58.39
CA ALA A 108 16.58 15.00 58.01
C ALA A 108 15.18 14.86 57.37
N SER A 109 14.91 13.75 56.66
CA SER A 109 13.60 13.48 56.05
C SER A 109 12.54 13.05 57.07
N GLN A 110 12.94 12.47 58.21
CA GLN A 110 12.04 12.11 59.30
C GLN A 110 11.57 13.34 60.09
N MET A 111 12.34 14.43 60.13
CA MET A 111 11.98 15.67 60.84
C MET A 111 10.98 16.57 60.08
N GLN A 112 10.84 16.44 58.76
CA GLN A 112 9.87 17.24 57.98
C GLN A 112 8.45 16.66 57.94
N LYS A 113 8.21 15.47 58.52
CA LYS A 113 6.90 14.80 58.51
C LYS A 113 6.14 14.92 59.85
N LYS A 114 6.55 15.81 60.75
CA LYS A 114 5.89 16.05 62.04
C LYS A 114 5.17 17.39 62.06
#